data_AF-A0A3E2CT75-F1
#
_entry.id   AF-A0A3E2CT75-F1
#
_cell.length_a   1.000
_cell.length_b   1.000
_cell.length_c   1.000
_cell.angle_alpha   90.00
_cell.angle_beta   90.00
_cell.angle_gamma   90.00
#
_symmetry.space_group_name_H-M   'P 1'
#
loop_
_entity.id
_entity.type
_entity.pdbx_description
1 polymer ?
#
loop_
_entity_poly.entity_id
_entity_poly.type
_entity_poly.pdbx_seq_one_letter_code
_entity_poly.pdbx_strand_id
1 'polypeptide(L)'
;GDCIDFQPYYYPQKHPMFTFLRLPNDPVYPEDSHFYEYLTLGNGAHDPGGVIFYKDNDKNKDSQMKNHLIVGDTGAFELYRGMGLPYCGETANDNIGYMCVNGKWVDAFEPPEDIKQYGSPDKIPGYWKDSSFRMRDFFLVVPVHANLNKIESSGYFDGKGNKKPDTTRPFILRRNPKLYSKTTVDAEPYKGAIEDNPFVPTVKHKAVPFKPAPDDSVAYYLVEKPFDWSKLPERD
;
A
#
# COMPACT_ATOMS: atom_id res chain seq x y z
N GLY A 1 -22.92 10.31 -0.72
CA GLY A 1 -21.50 10.03 -0.98
C GLY A 1 -21.34 8.54 -1.07
N ASP A 2 -20.31 8.08 -1.79
CA ASP A 2 -19.97 6.65 -1.79
C ASP A 2 -19.54 6.25 -0.38
N CYS A 3 -20.08 5.15 0.16
CA CYS A 3 -19.63 4.61 1.44
C CYS A 3 -18.42 3.70 1.18
N ILE A 4 -17.40 3.78 2.04
CA ILE A 4 -16.33 2.78 2.07
C ILE A 4 -16.71 1.75 3.13
N ASP A 5 -16.75 0.48 2.72
CA ASP A 5 -16.96 -0.66 3.61
C ASP A 5 -15.71 -1.54 3.58
N PHE A 6 -14.98 -1.59 4.68
CA PHE A 6 -13.82 -2.48 4.80
C PHE A 6 -14.28 -3.79 5.43
N GLN A 7 -14.00 -4.89 4.74
CA GLN A 7 -14.32 -6.22 5.22
C GLN A 7 -13.04 -6.95 5.63
N PRO A 8 -13.05 -7.69 6.75
CA PRO A 8 -11.95 -8.55 7.10
C PRO A 8 -11.87 -9.71 6.09
N TYR A 9 -10.66 -10.06 5.70
CA TYR A 9 -10.35 -11.30 5.00
C TYR A 9 -9.36 -12.10 5.84
N TYR A 10 -9.69 -13.35 6.13
CA TYR A 10 -8.91 -14.23 6.99
C TYR A 10 -8.07 -15.20 6.16
N TYR A 11 -6.79 -15.27 6.47
CA TYR A 11 -5.80 -16.01 5.69
C TYR A 11 -4.85 -16.82 6.60
N PRO A 12 -4.53 -18.08 6.29
CA PRO A 12 -5.25 -18.94 5.35
C PRO A 12 -6.73 -19.09 5.73
N GLN A 13 -7.61 -19.35 4.77
CA GLN A 13 -9.05 -19.55 5.05
C GLN A 13 -9.29 -20.72 6.00
N LYS A 14 -8.48 -21.77 5.86
CA LYS A 14 -8.47 -22.93 6.76
C LYS A 14 -7.36 -22.72 7.79
N HIS A 15 -7.74 -22.29 9.00
CA HIS A 15 -6.86 -21.87 10.10
C HIS A 15 -6.21 -20.48 9.91
N PRO A 16 -7.01 -19.40 10.06
CA PRO A 16 -6.51 -18.03 9.92
C PRO A 16 -5.34 -17.71 10.84
N MET A 17 -4.26 -17.21 10.23
CA MET A 17 -3.10 -16.65 10.94
C MET A 17 -2.99 -15.14 10.75
N PHE A 18 -3.56 -14.62 9.65
CA PHE A 18 -3.49 -13.23 9.24
C PHE A 18 -4.89 -12.70 8.93
N THR A 19 -5.09 -11.42 9.20
CA THR A 19 -6.31 -10.69 8.86
C THR A 19 -5.94 -9.52 7.97
N PHE A 20 -6.57 -9.46 6.79
CA PHE A 20 -6.43 -8.38 5.83
C PHE A 20 -7.70 -7.55 5.76
N LEU A 21 -7.57 -6.32 5.25
CA LEU A 21 -8.71 -5.49 4.90
C LEU A 21 -8.92 -5.51 3.38
N ARG A 22 -10.15 -5.77 2.94
CA ARG A 22 -10.56 -5.71 1.54
C ARG A 22 -11.77 -4.80 1.36
N LEU A 23 -11.96 -4.30 0.14
CA LEU A 23 -13.19 -3.62 -0.28
C LEU A 23 -14.20 -4.66 -0.79
N PRO A 24 -15.52 -4.36 -0.80
CA PRO A 24 -16.55 -5.34 -1.15
C PRO A 24 -16.52 -5.74 -2.63
N ASN A 25 -15.97 -4.86 -3.47
CA ASN A 25 -15.84 -5.07 -4.90
C ASN A 25 -14.47 -5.64 -5.29
N ASP A 26 -13.65 -6.03 -4.30
CA ASP A 26 -12.38 -6.68 -4.59
C ASP A 26 -12.62 -8.05 -5.20
N PRO A 27 -11.79 -8.47 -6.17
CA PRO A 27 -11.93 -9.81 -6.74
C PRO A 27 -11.81 -10.87 -5.63
N VAL A 28 -12.72 -11.85 -5.66
CA VAL A 28 -12.65 -13.01 -4.79
C VAL A 28 -11.91 -14.10 -5.54
N TYR A 29 -10.71 -14.42 -5.07
CA TYR A 29 -9.89 -15.46 -5.68
C TYR A 29 -10.21 -16.83 -5.05
N PRO A 30 -10.29 -17.90 -5.86
CA PRO A 30 -10.38 -19.26 -5.33
C PRO A 30 -9.05 -19.61 -4.65
N GLU A 31 -9.14 -20.25 -3.49
CA GLU A 31 -8.00 -20.59 -2.61
C GLU A 31 -7.36 -19.36 -1.91
N ASP A 32 -6.37 -19.66 -1.07
CA ASP A 32 -5.49 -18.71 -0.39
C ASP A 32 -4.46 -18.09 -1.36
N SER A 33 -4.92 -17.81 -2.58
CA SER A 33 -4.17 -17.14 -3.64
C SER A 33 -4.48 -15.64 -3.61
N HIS A 34 -3.59 -14.80 -4.15
CA HIS A 34 -3.87 -13.36 -4.33
C HIS A 34 -4.00 -12.49 -3.06
N PHE A 35 -3.54 -12.93 -1.88
CA PHE A 35 -3.65 -12.15 -0.64
C PHE A 35 -2.88 -10.81 -0.62
N TYR A 36 -1.91 -10.63 -1.52
CA TYR A 36 -1.23 -9.35 -1.80
C TYR A 36 -2.14 -8.30 -2.44
N GLU A 37 -3.28 -8.69 -2.98
CA GLU A 37 -4.31 -7.79 -3.51
C GLU A 37 -5.13 -7.12 -2.40
N TYR A 38 -4.85 -7.39 -1.13
CA TYR A 38 -5.50 -6.73 -0.01
C TYR A 38 -4.70 -5.53 0.52
N LEU A 39 -5.33 -4.75 1.39
CA LEU A 39 -4.70 -3.57 1.98
C LEU A 39 -3.68 -3.98 3.04
N THR A 40 -2.53 -3.32 2.99
CA THR A 40 -1.37 -3.58 3.84
C THR A 40 -0.76 -2.28 4.35
N LEU A 41 0.08 -2.38 5.37
CA LEU A 41 0.77 -1.25 6.03
C LEU A 41 2.19 -1.02 5.51
N GLY A 42 2.75 -1.96 4.74
CA GLY A 42 4.16 -1.97 4.39
C GLY A 42 4.45 -2.61 3.04
N ASN A 43 5.70 -2.48 2.59
CA ASN A 43 6.15 -3.06 1.33
C ASN A 43 6.64 -4.49 1.49
N GLY A 44 6.35 -5.35 0.51
CA GLY A 44 6.90 -6.70 0.41
C GLY A 44 6.57 -7.68 1.56
N ALA A 45 5.82 -7.24 2.57
CA ALA A 45 5.42 -8.05 3.70
C ALA A 45 3.98 -7.75 4.10
N HIS A 46 3.31 -8.81 4.55
CA HIS A 46 1.92 -8.79 4.97
C HIS A 46 1.77 -8.45 6.46
N ASP A 47 2.74 -8.91 7.25
CA ASP A 47 2.81 -8.67 8.69
C ASP A 47 3.61 -7.39 8.96
N PRO A 48 3.04 -6.38 9.65
CA PRO A 48 3.81 -5.24 10.13
C PRO A 48 4.98 -5.62 11.05
N GLY A 49 4.99 -6.81 11.66
CA GLY A 49 6.15 -7.36 12.37
C GLY A 49 7.28 -7.85 11.45
N GLY A 50 6.97 -8.15 10.18
CA GLY A 50 7.95 -8.51 9.15
C GLY A 50 8.64 -7.30 8.51
N VAL A 51 8.09 -6.10 8.69
CA VAL A 51 8.75 -4.83 8.36
C VAL A 51 9.40 -4.28 9.61
N ILE A 52 10.69 -3.95 9.52
CA ILE A 52 11.49 -3.52 10.67
C ILE A 52 10.89 -2.25 11.28
N PHE A 53 10.21 -2.41 12.41
CA PHE A 53 9.60 -1.35 13.20
C PHE A 53 10.27 -1.30 14.58
N TYR A 54 11.08 -0.27 14.83
CA TYR A 54 11.66 -0.03 16.14
C TYR A 54 10.73 0.85 16.97
N LYS A 55 10.60 0.53 18.26
CA LYS A 55 9.89 1.38 19.24
C LYS A 55 10.50 2.79 19.34
N ASP A 56 11.78 2.90 19.01
CA ASP A 56 12.51 4.17 19.00
C ASP A 56 12.46 4.78 17.58
N ASN A 57 11.72 5.88 17.44
CA ASN A 57 11.54 6.58 16.17
C ASN A 57 12.85 7.06 15.55
N ASP A 58 13.87 7.37 16.36
CA ASP A 58 15.17 7.79 15.82
C ASP A 58 15.88 6.64 15.08
N LYS A 59 15.65 5.39 15.49
CA LYS A 59 16.17 4.20 14.80
C LYS A 59 15.41 3.86 13.53
N ASN A 60 14.16 4.31 13.41
CA ASN A 60 13.37 4.08 12.21
C ASN A 60 13.80 4.94 11.02
N LYS A 61 14.65 5.95 11.20
CA LYS A 61 15.23 6.73 10.10
C LYS A 61 16.04 5.87 9.12
N ASP A 62 16.53 4.73 9.59
CA ASP A 62 17.29 3.76 8.79
C ASP A 62 16.48 2.49 8.47
N SER A 63 15.19 2.44 8.81
CA SER A 63 14.35 1.28 8.53
C SER A 63 13.86 1.25 7.08
N GLN A 64 13.41 0.07 6.65
CA GLN A 64 12.73 -0.12 5.36
C GLN A 64 11.44 0.72 5.24
N MET A 65 10.91 1.20 6.37
CA MET A 65 9.70 1.99 6.45
C MET A 65 9.95 3.48 6.72
N LYS A 66 11.19 3.99 6.63
CA LYS A 66 11.53 5.37 7.02
C LYS A 66 10.72 6.49 6.36
N ASN A 67 10.10 6.24 5.20
CA ASN A 67 9.22 7.20 4.51
C ASN A 67 7.71 6.95 4.73
N HIS A 68 7.32 5.94 5.51
CA HIS A 68 5.92 5.69 5.87
C HIS A 68 5.52 6.57 7.07
N LEU A 69 4.26 7.00 7.13
CA LEU A 69 3.77 7.83 8.23
C LEU A 69 3.71 7.08 9.56
N ILE A 70 3.49 5.75 9.54
CA ILE A 70 3.40 4.92 10.75
C ILE A 70 4.67 4.94 11.61
N VAL A 71 5.83 5.21 10.99
CA VAL A 71 7.13 5.33 11.64
C VAL A 71 7.36 6.73 12.24
N GLY A 72 6.63 7.72 11.75
CA GLY A 72 6.76 9.10 12.20
C GLY A 72 6.05 9.38 13.53
N ASP A 73 6.00 10.66 13.87
CA ASP A 73 5.33 11.19 15.06
C ASP A 73 4.03 11.95 14.71
N THR A 74 3.49 11.72 13.51
CA THR A 74 2.23 12.34 13.08
C THR A 74 1.01 11.61 13.63
N GLY A 75 1.15 10.34 14.02
CA GLY A 75 0.04 9.51 14.49
C GLY A 75 -0.92 9.02 13.38
N ALA A 76 -0.61 9.30 12.12
CA ALA A 76 -1.34 8.79 10.96
C ALA A 76 -0.57 7.68 10.25
N PHE A 77 -1.25 6.89 9.42
CA PHE A 77 -0.61 5.81 8.66
C PHE A 77 -1.34 5.52 7.36
N GLU A 78 -0.65 4.88 6.44
CA GLU A 78 -1.17 4.50 5.13
C GLU A 78 -1.69 3.06 5.12
N LEU A 79 -2.78 2.82 4.39
CA LEU A 79 -3.24 1.50 4.00
C LEU A 79 -3.31 1.44 2.49
N TYR A 80 -2.60 0.51 1.87
CA TYR A 80 -2.56 0.43 0.40
C TYR A 80 -2.48 -0.99 -0.12
N ARG A 81 -3.03 -1.15 -1.32
CA ARG A 81 -3.10 -2.44 -2.00
C ARG A 81 -1.78 -2.80 -2.68
N GLY A 82 -1.47 -4.09 -2.72
CA GLY A 82 -0.40 -4.63 -3.56
C GLY A 82 0.99 -4.59 -2.94
N MET A 83 1.14 -4.10 -1.71
CA MET A 83 2.43 -4.04 -0.99
C MET A 83 3.57 -3.36 -1.78
N GLY A 84 3.23 -2.50 -2.74
CA GLY A 84 4.21 -1.87 -3.63
C GLY A 84 4.76 -2.77 -4.74
N LEU A 85 4.29 -4.01 -4.89
CA LEU A 85 4.76 -4.94 -5.90
C LEU A 85 4.43 -4.47 -7.33
N PRO A 86 5.32 -4.71 -8.30
CA PRO A 86 5.06 -4.44 -9.71
C PRO A 86 4.05 -5.42 -10.30
N TYR A 87 3.45 -5.00 -11.40
CA TYR A 87 2.73 -5.85 -12.34
C TYR A 87 3.68 -6.38 -13.40
N CYS A 88 3.38 -7.57 -13.92
CA CYS A 88 3.95 -8.13 -15.13
C CYS A 88 2.79 -8.41 -16.09
N GLY A 89 2.70 -7.68 -17.20
CA GLY A 89 1.48 -7.65 -18.00
C GLY A 89 0.30 -7.16 -17.13
N GLU A 90 -0.73 -7.99 -16.99
CA GLU A 90 -1.95 -7.65 -16.24
C GLU A 90 -2.02 -8.23 -14.82
N THR A 91 -1.03 -8.98 -14.36
CA THR A 91 -1.02 -9.60 -13.02
C THR A 91 0.02 -8.98 -12.11
N ALA A 92 -0.34 -8.73 -10.84
CA ALA A 92 0.61 -8.32 -9.82
C ALA A 92 1.50 -9.49 -9.40
N ASN A 93 2.75 -9.22 -8.99
CA ASN A 93 3.64 -10.27 -8.48
C ASN A 93 3.06 -10.88 -7.22
N ASP A 94 3.14 -12.19 -7.10
CA ASP A 94 2.48 -12.95 -6.06
C ASP A 94 3.38 -13.88 -5.28
N ASN A 95 4.63 -14.01 -5.73
CA ASN A 95 5.50 -15.01 -5.20
C ASN A 95 6.94 -14.48 -5.14
N ILE A 96 7.55 -14.68 -3.98
CA ILE A 96 8.95 -14.33 -3.76
C ILE A 96 9.78 -15.17 -4.71
N GLY A 97 10.68 -14.51 -5.43
CA GLY A 97 11.54 -15.17 -6.40
C GLY A 97 10.90 -15.44 -7.75
N TYR A 98 9.87 -14.68 -8.14
CA TYR A 98 9.44 -14.61 -9.53
C TYR A 98 10.00 -13.36 -10.21
N MET A 99 10.27 -13.49 -11.50
CA MET A 99 10.69 -12.41 -12.38
C MET A 99 9.68 -12.22 -13.51
N CYS A 100 9.57 -10.99 -13.99
CA CYS A 100 8.75 -10.69 -15.15
C CYS A 100 9.54 -10.98 -16.44
N VAL A 101 8.95 -11.71 -17.38
CA VAL A 101 9.53 -11.97 -18.71
C VAL A 101 8.45 -11.77 -19.77
N ASN A 102 8.54 -10.70 -20.56
CA ASN A 102 7.57 -10.33 -21.60
C ASN A 102 6.11 -10.36 -21.11
N GLY A 103 5.86 -9.72 -19.97
CA GLY A 103 4.51 -9.62 -19.39
C GLY A 103 3.98 -10.91 -18.75
N LYS A 104 4.84 -11.90 -18.48
CA LYS A 104 4.49 -13.11 -17.71
C LYS A 104 5.41 -13.32 -16.51
N TRP A 105 4.83 -13.73 -15.39
CA TRP A 105 5.59 -14.17 -14.22
C TRP A 105 6.26 -15.52 -14.49
N VAL A 106 7.56 -15.60 -14.19
CA VAL A 106 8.39 -16.80 -14.32
C VAL A 106 9.10 -17.03 -13.00
N ASP A 107 9.05 -18.27 -12.49
CA ASP A 107 9.81 -18.68 -11.30
C ASP A 107 11.32 -18.49 -11.56
N ALA A 108 12.00 -17.74 -10.70
CA ALA A 108 13.42 -17.46 -10.81
C ALA A 108 14.31 -18.52 -10.14
N PHE A 109 13.75 -19.38 -9.29
CA PHE A 109 14.45 -20.52 -8.69
C PHE A 109 14.38 -21.75 -9.58
N GLU A 110 13.22 -22.02 -10.18
CA GLU A 110 13.00 -23.12 -11.13
C GLU A 110 12.44 -22.65 -12.48
N PRO A 111 13.19 -21.81 -13.23
CA PRO A 111 12.69 -21.32 -14.51
C PRO A 111 12.52 -22.45 -15.55
N PRO A 112 11.65 -22.26 -16.56
CA PRO A 112 11.59 -23.12 -17.74
C PRO A 112 12.96 -23.31 -18.41
N GLU A 113 13.17 -24.43 -19.10
CA GLU A 113 14.49 -24.80 -19.65
C GLU A 113 15.01 -23.79 -20.69
N ASP A 114 14.11 -23.22 -21.49
CA ASP A 114 14.38 -22.16 -22.45
C ASP A 114 14.80 -20.84 -21.78
N ILE A 115 14.56 -20.69 -20.48
CA ILE A 115 15.02 -19.56 -19.67
C ILE A 115 16.31 -19.92 -18.90
N LYS A 116 16.41 -21.14 -18.37
CA LYS A 116 17.60 -21.64 -17.65
C LYS A 116 18.90 -21.48 -18.44
N GLN A 117 18.84 -21.68 -19.76
CA GLN A 117 20.01 -21.58 -20.66
C GLN A 117 20.75 -20.22 -20.59
N TYR A 118 20.08 -19.14 -20.17
CA TYR A 118 20.72 -17.82 -20.09
C TYR A 118 21.62 -17.66 -18.85
N GLY A 119 21.46 -18.50 -17.82
CA GLY A 119 22.31 -18.57 -16.62
C GLY A 119 22.29 -17.35 -15.69
N SER A 120 21.74 -16.21 -16.12
CA SER A 120 21.57 -15.00 -15.32
C SER A 120 20.32 -14.24 -15.78
N PRO A 121 19.51 -13.67 -14.86
CA PRO A 121 18.29 -12.96 -15.22
C PRO A 121 18.49 -11.84 -16.25
N ASP A 122 19.54 -11.04 -16.09
CA ASP A 122 19.87 -9.92 -16.99
C ASP A 122 20.18 -10.32 -18.45
N LYS A 123 20.42 -11.61 -18.72
CA LYS A 123 20.67 -12.12 -20.08
C LYS A 123 19.39 -12.65 -20.75
N ILE A 124 18.31 -12.79 -20.00
CA ILE A 124 17.03 -13.31 -20.51
C ILE A 124 16.40 -12.26 -21.42
N PRO A 125 16.10 -12.58 -22.69
CA PRO A 125 15.37 -11.68 -23.56
C PRO A 125 13.98 -11.34 -22.99
N GLY A 126 13.73 -10.05 -22.78
CA GLY A 126 12.48 -9.57 -22.19
C GLY A 126 12.44 -9.61 -20.66
N TYR A 127 13.60 -9.76 -19.99
CA TYR A 127 13.71 -9.60 -18.55
C TYR A 127 13.13 -8.26 -18.09
N TRP A 128 12.15 -8.31 -17.19
CA TRP A 128 11.30 -7.22 -16.73
C TRP A 128 10.54 -6.43 -17.79
N LYS A 129 10.53 -6.89 -19.04
CA LYS A 129 9.77 -6.25 -20.11
C LYS A 129 8.26 -6.41 -19.86
N ASP A 130 7.53 -5.34 -20.19
CA ASP A 130 6.08 -5.19 -19.97
C ASP A 130 5.69 -5.23 -18.48
N SER A 131 6.62 -4.83 -17.60
CA SER A 131 6.35 -4.64 -16.18
C SER A 131 6.02 -3.19 -15.84
N SER A 132 5.18 -2.99 -14.83
CA SER A 132 4.76 -1.66 -14.43
C SER A 132 4.46 -1.53 -12.94
N PHE A 133 4.75 -0.37 -12.35
CA PHE A 133 4.10 0.04 -11.11
C PHE A 133 2.80 0.75 -11.47
N ARG A 134 1.74 0.45 -10.74
CA ARG A 134 0.39 1.01 -10.98
C ARG A 134 -0.13 1.66 -9.70
N MET A 135 -0.82 2.79 -9.85
CA MET A 135 -1.47 3.48 -8.74
C MET A 135 -2.69 2.66 -8.31
N ARG A 136 -2.57 2.02 -7.14
CA ARG A 136 -3.63 1.19 -6.55
C ARG A 136 -4.36 1.96 -5.46
N ASP A 137 -5.39 1.31 -4.89
CA ASP A 137 -6.08 1.81 -3.71
C ASP A 137 -5.07 2.15 -2.61
N PHE A 138 -5.19 3.37 -2.12
CA PHE A 138 -4.26 3.97 -1.18
C PHE A 138 -5.06 4.93 -0.30
N PHE A 139 -5.05 4.64 0.99
CA PHE A 139 -5.81 5.34 1.99
C PHE A 139 -4.85 5.95 3.01
N LEU A 140 -5.17 7.16 3.45
CA LEU A 140 -4.60 7.73 4.65
C LEU A 140 -5.59 7.54 5.79
N VAL A 141 -5.18 6.86 6.85
CA VAL A 141 -5.96 6.75 8.08
C VAL A 141 -5.47 7.82 9.05
N VAL A 142 -6.41 8.64 9.53
CA VAL A 142 -6.14 9.74 10.45
C VAL A 142 -6.91 9.51 11.75
N PRO A 143 -6.27 8.90 12.77
CA PRO A 143 -6.84 8.78 14.11
C PRO A 143 -7.08 10.15 14.78
N VAL A 144 -7.89 10.14 15.84
CA VAL A 144 -7.99 11.30 16.74
C VAL A 144 -6.60 11.63 17.30
N HIS A 145 -6.31 12.92 17.43
CA HIS A 145 -5.01 13.46 17.85
C HIS A 145 -3.84 13.28 16.88
N ALA A 146 -4.05 12.69 15.69
CA ALA A 146 -3.04 12.75 14.64
C ALA A 146 -2.74 14.20 14.26
N ASN A 147 -1.46 14.54 14.09
CA ASN A 147 -1.00 15.88 13.79
C ASN A 147 -1.14 16.18 12.29
N LEU A 148 -2.37 16.44 11.85
CA LEU A 148 -2.68 16.72 10.45
C LEU A 148 -1.89 17.91 9.90
N ASN A 149 -1.68 18.96 10.69
CA ASN A 149 -0.88 20.12 10.29
C ASN A 149 0.57 19.74 9.95
N LYS A 150 1.15 18.79 10.69
CA LYS A 150 2.50 18.28 10.41
C LYS A 150 2.52 17.46 9.11
N ILE A 151 1.49 16.68 8.83
CA ILE A 151 1.36 15.94 7.57
C ILE A 151 1.24 16.92 6.40
N GLU A 152 0.36 17.92 6.50
CA GLU A 152 0.17 18.98 5.49
C GLU A 152 1.47 19.75 5.20
N SER A 153 2.19 20.15 6.24
CA SER A 153 3.46 20.89 6.09
C SER A 153 4.63 20.04 5.59
N SER A 154 4.53 18.71 5.64
CA SER A 154 5.61 17.80 5.19
C SER A 154 5.70 17.62 3.67
N GLY A 155 4.77 18.22 2.91
CA GLY A 155 4.60 18.01 1.47
C GLY A 155 3.92 16.70 1.10
N TYR A 156 3.28 16.03 2.08
CA TYR A 156 2.56 14.77 1.84
C TYR A 156 1.37 14.94 0.89
N PHE A 157 0.70 16.09 0.93
CA PHE A 157 -0.43 16.40 0.05
C PHE A 157 -0.03 17.38 -1.06
N ASP A 158 -0.66 17.22 -2.23
CA ASP A 158 -0.63 18.27 -3.26
C ASP A 158 -1.81 19.21 -3.07
N GLY A 159 -1.49 20.47 -2.76
CA GLY A 159 -2.47 21.54 -2.52
C GLY A 159 -2.96 21.62 -1.07
N LYS A 160 -4.07 22.35 -0.89
CA LYS A 160 -4.72 22.58 0.41
C LYS A 160 -6.24 22.43 0.24
N GLY A 161 -6.91 21.87 1.25
CA GLY A 161 -8.37 21.86 1.28
C GLY A 161 -8.96 23.24 1.59
N ASN A 162 -10.25 23.39 1.30
CA ASN A 162 -11.01 24.61 1.59
C ASN A 162 -11.60 24.58 3.00
N LYS A 163 -12.07 23.40 3.44
CA LYS A 163 -12.67 23.16 4.75
C LYS A 163 -11.94 22.00 5.42
N LYS A 164 -11.31 22.24 6.57
CA LYS A 164 -10.60 21.19 7.29
C LYS A 164 -11.55 20.05 7.68
N PRO A 165 -11.09 18.78 7.59
CA PRO A 165 -11.79 17.66 8.19
C PRO A 165 -12.03 17.86 9.69
N ASP A 166 -13.10 17.27 10.22
CA ASP A 166 -13.37 17.18 11.65
C ASP A 166 -12.40 16.20 12.32
N THR A 167 -11.38 16.76 12.96
CA THR A 167 -10.33 15.99 13.66
C THR A 167 -10.74 15.51 15.05
N THR A 168 -11.98 15.77 15.49
CA THR A 168 -12.50 15.25 16.78
C THR A 168 -12.92 13.79 16.70
N ARG A 169 -12.96 13.22 15.50
CA ARG A 169 -13.26 11.82 15.22
C ARG A 169 -12.27 11.27 14.20
N PRO A 170 -12.01 9.95 14.18
CA PRO A 170 -11.14 9.38 13.16
C PRO A 170 -11.77 9.53 11.77
N PHE A 171 -10.94 9.73 10.76
CA PHE A 171 -11.37 9.77 9.37
C PHE A 171 -10.34 9.14 8.44
N ILE A 172 -10.79 8.83 7.23
CA ILE A 172 -9.98 8.25 6.17
C ILE A 172 -10.05 9.16 4.95
N LEU A 173 -8.92 9.33 4.27
CA LEU A 173 -8.88 9.91 2.93
C LEU A 173 -8.54 8.80 1.92
N ARG A 174 -9.20 8.81 0.76
CA ARG A 174 -8.87 7.93 -0.37
C ARG A 174 -8.15 8.71 -1.45
N ARG A 175 -6.99 8.19 -1.89
CA ARG A 175 -6.29 8.77 -3.04
C ARG A 175 -7.17 8.62 -4.28
N ASN A 176 -7.33 9.71 -5.03
CA ASN A 176 -8.12 9.72 -6.28
C ASN A 176 -7.18 9.72 -7.51
N PRO A 177 -7.03 8.58 -8.21
CA PRO A 177 -6.15 8.48 -9.38
C PRO A 177 -6.51 9.44 -10.52
N LYS A 178 -7.76 9.90 -10.61
CA LYS A 178 -8.21 10.84 -11.66
C LYS A 178 -7.58 12.23 -11.53
N LEU A 179 -6.94 12.54 -10.38
CA LEU A 179 -6.28 13.82 -10.13
C LEU A 179 -4.80 13.83 -10.53
N TYR A 180 -4.31 12.75 -11.15
CA TYR A 180 -2.92 12.58 -11.57
C TYR A 180 -2.83 12.47 -13.10
N SER A 181 -1.78 13.05 -13.67
CA SER A 181 -1.48 12.90 -15.10
C SER A 181 -0.93 11.52 -15.45
N LYS A 182 -0.32 10.81 -14.48
CA LYS A 182 0.27 9.49 -14.64
C LYS A 182 -0.10 8.59 -13.46
N THR A 183 -0.69 7.44 -13.76
CA THR A 183 -1.10 6.42 -12.78
C THR A 183 -0.40 5.08 -12.99
N THR A 184 0.46 4.98 -14.01
CA THR A 184 1.26 3.79 -14.32
C THR A 184 2.65 4.25 -14.74
N VAL A 185 3.71 3.62 -14.23
CA VAL A 185 5.09 3.85 -14.67
C VAL A 185 5.75 2.51 -14.99
N ASP A 186 6.68 2.49 -15.95
CA ASP A 186 7.41 1.28 -16.31
C ASP A 186 8.29 0.85 -15.14
N ALA A 187 8.24 -0.44 -14.80
CA ALA A 187 9.08 -1.05 -13.77
C ALA A 187 10.35 -1.71 -14.37
N GLU A 188 10.40 -1.86 -15.69
CA GLU A 188 11.52 -2.46 -16.42
C GLU A 188 12.88 -1.81 -16.13
N PRO A 189 13.02 -0.46 -16.15
CA PRO A 189 14.31 0.17 -15.88
C PRO A 189 14.86 -0.10 -14.47
N TYR A 190 13.97 -0.47 -13.54
CA TYR A 190 14.28 -0.75 -12.15
C TYR A 190 14.30 -2.25 -11.86
N LYS A 191 14.12 -3.10 -12.87
CA LYS A 191 14.01 -4.56 -12.71
C LYS A 191 12.99 -4.92 -11.63
N GLY A 192 11.87 -4.20 -11.59
CA GLY A 192 10.79 -4.42 -10.63
C GLY A 192 11.12 -4.15 -9.16
N ALA A 193 12.25 -3.50 -8.86
CA ALA A 193 12.67 -3.17 -7.51
C ALA A 193 11.59 -2.32 -6.80
N ILE A 194 10.98 -2.88 -5.76
CA ILE A 194 9.82 -2.29 -5.06
C ILE A 194 10.16 -0.88 -4.55
N GLU A 195 11.41 -0.66 -4.16
CA GLU A 195 11.86 0.61 -3.64
C GLU A 195 11.80 1.76 -4.66
N ASP A 196 11.70 1.47 -5.96
CA ASP A 196 11.52 2.46 -7.03
C ASP A 196 10.04 2.70 -7.39
N ASN A 197 9.09 2.07 -6.69
CA ASN A 197 7.66 2.29 -6.94
C ASN A 197 7.20 3.67 -6.44
N PRO A 198 6.89 4.63 -7.32
CA PRO A 198 6.57 6.01 -6.92
C PRO A 198 5.20 6.14 -6.23
N PHE A 199 4.33 5.14 -6.33
CA PHE A 199 2.95 5.23 -5.89
C PHE A 199 2.74 4.84 -4.43
N VAL A 200 3.78 4.38 -3.74
CA VAL A 200 3.75 4.02 -2.31
C VAL A 200 5.00 4.59 -1.63
N PRO A 201 4.98 4.81 -0.30
CA PRO A 201 6.21 5.09 0.42
C PRO A 201 7.14 3.88 0.32
N THR A 202 8.44 4.12 0.17
CA THR A 202 9.48 3.09 0.09
C THR A 202 10.71 3.51 0.89
N VAL A 203 11.72 2.65 0.99
CA VAL A 203 13.01 3.06 1.57
C VAL A 203 13.73 4.14 0.75
N LYS A 204 13.50 4.25 -0.57
CA LYS A 204 14.18 5.26 -1.40
C LYS A 204 13.49 6.63 -1.31
N HIS A 205 12.16 6.67 -1.28
CA HIS A 205 11.43 7.93 -1.36
C HIS A 205 10.03 7.86 -0.71
N LYS A 206 9.44 9.04 -0.49
CA LYS A 206 8.00 9.17 -0.18
C LYS A 206 7.15 8.83 -1.41
N ALA A 207 5.90 8.43 -1.22
CA ALA A 207 4.95 8.32 -2.33
C ALA A 207 4.79 9.67 -3.05
N VAL A 208 4.34 9.64 -4.32
CA VAL A 208 3.84 10.83 -4.99
C VAL A 208 2.81 11.57 -4.10
N PRO A 209 2.84 12.91 -4.06
CA PRO A 209 1.98 13.68 -3.17
C PRO A 209 0.50 13.29 -3.29
N PHE A 210 -0.14 13.08 -2.15
CA PHE A 210 -1.50 12.61 -2.02
C PHE A 210 -2.49 13.64 -2.54
N LYS A 211 -3.49 13.15 -3.28
CA LYS A 211 -4.61 13.91 -3.84
C LYS A 211 -5.90 13.15 -3.62
N PRO A 212 -6.99 13.82 -3.22
CA PRO A 212 -7.08 15.26 -2.94
C PRO A 212 -6.37 15.67 -1.64
N ALA A 213 -6.08 16.96 -1.47
CA ALA A 213 -5.67 17.51 -0.18
C ALA A 213 -6.78 17.32 0.87
N PRO A 214 -6.47 17.38 2.19
CA PRO A 214 -7.45 17.13 3.24
C PRO A 214 -8.57 18.17 3.20
N ASP A 215 -9.79 17.70 2.94
CA ASP A 215 -11.00 18.52 2.97
C ASP A 215 -12.16 17.69 3.52
N ASP A 216 -13.06 18.33 4.27
CA ASP A 216 -14.23 17.69 4.87
C ASP A 216 -15.14 17.01 3.81
N SER A 217 -15.20 17.56 2.59
CA SER A 217 -16.00 16.99 1.49
C SER A 217 -15.48 15.67 0.93
N VAL A 218 -14.23 15.31 1.22
CA VAL A 218 -13.57 14.09 0.75
C VAL A 218 -13.11 13.19 1.91
N ALA A 219 -13.39 13.61 3.15
CA ALA A 219 -13.13 12.82 4.35
C ALA A 219 -14.24 11.79 4.55
N TYR A 220 -13.83 10.54 4.73
CA TYR A 220 -14.71 9.44 5.11
C TYR A 220 -14.69 9.29 6.62
N TYR A 221 -15.79 9.68 7.25
CA TYR A 221 -16.00 9.45 8.67
C TYR A 221 -16.71 8.13 8.87
N LEU A 222 -16.43 7.47 10.00
CA LEU A 222 -17.19 6.30 10.38
C LEU A 222 -18.67 6.69 10.56
N VAL A 223 -19.54 6.10 9.75
CA VAL A 223 -20.99 6.25 9.86
C VAL A 223 -21.51 5.03 10.59
N GLU A 224 -21.72 5.16 11.88
CA GLU A 224 -22.20 4.06 12.71
C GLU A 224 -23.72 3.97 12.64
N LYS A 225 -24.26 2.74 12.57
CA LYS A 225 -25.67 2.46 12.87
C LYS A 225 -25.75 1.91 14.29
N PRO A 226 -26.24 2.72 15.25
CA PRO A 226 -25.38 3.55 16.10
C PRO A 226 -24.33 2.73 16.88
N PHE A 227 -23.13 3.29 17.07
CA PHE A 227 -22.13 2.75 17.99
C PHE A 227 -21.77 3.82 19.02
N ASP A 228 -21.48 3.32 20.22
CA ASP A 228 -21.43 4.12 21.43
C ASP A 228 -19.96 4.25 21.84
N TRP A 229 -19.37 5.40 21.52
CA TRP A 229 -17.99 5.73 21.81
C TRP A 229 -17.66 5.69 23.30
N SER A 230 -18.67 5.81 24.19
CA SER A 230 -18.48 5.65 25.64
C SER A 230 -18.22 4.20 26.08
N LYS A 231 -18.41 3.23 25.17
CA LYS A 231 -18.12 1.81 25.41
C LYS A 231 -16.71 1.40 25.02
N LEU A 232 -15.91 2.30 24.47
CA LEU A 232 -14.50 2.01 24.29
C LEU A 232 -13.87 1.85 25.68
N PRO A 233 -13.15 0.75 25.94
CA PRO A 233 -12.44 0.61 27.20
C PRO A 233 -11.49 1.80 27.35
N GLU A 234 -11.49 2.40 28.55
CA GLU A 234 -10.45 3.38 28.90
C GLU A 234 -9.09 2.71 28.70
N ARG A 235 -8.16 3.44 28.09
CA ARG A 235 -6.78 2.95 27.95
C ARG A 235 -6.13 2.93 29.33
N ASP A 236 -5.75 1.74 29.77
CA ASP A 236 -4.75 1.55 30.84
C ASP A 236 -3.37 2.10 30.41
#